data_AF-A0A3L7MUC6-F1
#
_entry.id   AF-A0A3L7MUC6-F1
#
_cell.length_a   1.000
_cell.length_b   1.000
_cell.length_c   1.000
_cell.angle_alpha   90.00
_cell.angle_beta   90.00
_cell.angle_gamma   90.00
#
_symmetry.space_group_name_H-M   'P 1'
#
loop_
_entity.id
_entity.type
_entity.pdbx_description
1 polymer ?
#
loop_
_entity_poly.entity_id
_entity_poly.type
_entity_poly.pdbx_seq_one_letter_code
_entity_poly.pdbx_strand_id
1 'polypeptide(L)'
;GAIDPITGLPDPAADRDFRVTVKDGRAFEVDINGASTVQDVLDKINAAAATAGITPAEFTAGLASSGNGIELTDSTIGTTTSVVDINNSATATDLGIAGSSNAASLIGTDRATVAVDSVFSHLMALRDALRANDERGIEFATSKLESDVSRATEARADVGVRSRRVAESTTREEDLGIQDMALRSSIQDLDFTKAATQFATLQQQLQAGLAGAAKAVNMSLLDYLR
;
A
#
# COMPACT_ATOMS: atom_id res chain seq x y z
N GLY A 1 18.82 1.33 -30.28
CA GLY A 1 19.43 0.50 -31.31
C GLY A 1 18.40 -0.06 -32.25
N ALA A 2 17.59 0.79 -32.88
CA ALA A 2 16.76 0.41 -34.01
C ALA A 2 17.68 -0.06 -35.15
N ILE A 3 17.33 -1.19 -35.75
CA ILE A 3 18.05 -1.77 -36.88
C ILE A 3 17.26 -1.40 -38.13
N ASP A 4 17.94 -0.84 -39.14
CA ASP A 4 17.31 -0.53 -40.43
C ASP A 4 16.77 -1.84 -41.06
N PRO A 5 15.46 -1.93 -41.34
CA PRO A 5 14.86 -3.15 -41.88
C PRO A 5 15.32 -3.49 -43.30
N ILE A 6 16.02 -2.58 -43.99
CA ILE A 6 16.53 -2.77 -45.35
C ILE A 6 18.02 -3.13 -45.34
N THR A 7 18.82 -2.51 -44.46
CA THR A 7 20.28 -2.70 -44.44
C THR A 7 20.79 -3.63 -43.34
N GLY A 8 19.98 -3.91 -42.31
CA GLY A 8 20.36 -4.79 -41.19
C GLY A 8 21.47 -4.23 -40.30
N LEU A 9 21.85 -2.96 -40.49
CA LEU A 9 22.83 -2.23 -39.69
C LEU A 9 22.10 -1.40 -38.62
N PRO A 10 22.77 -1.05 -37.50
CA PRO A 10 22.25 -0.07 -36.57
C PRO A 10 21.97 1.25 -37.30
N ASP A 11 20.77 1.80 -37.16
CA ASP A 11 20.39 3.08 -37.73
C ASP A 11 20.47 4.17 -36.64
N PRO A 12 21.52 5.01 -36.64
CA PRO A 12 21.67 6.07 -35.66
C PRO A 12 20.58 7.15 -35.77
N ALA A 13 19.91 7.27 -36.93
CA ALA A 13 18.84 8.24 -37.16
C ALA A 13 17.50 7.76 -36.60
N ALA A 14 17.26 6.45 -36.56
CA ALA A 14 16.10 5.86 -35.89
C ALA A 14 16.24 5.84 -34.35
N ASP A 15 17.47 5.99 -33.84
CA ASP A 15 17.78 6.08 -32.40
C ASP A 15 17.66 7.49 -31.82
N ARG A 16 17.21 8.49 -32.60
CA ARG A 16 16.99 9.84 -32.07
C ARG A 16 15.73 9.86 -31.22
N ASP A 17 15.83 10.48 -30.05
CA ASP A 17 14.77 10.50 -29.04
C ASP A 17 13.84 11.72 -29.20
N PHE A 18 14.41 12.90 -29.34
CA PHE A 18 13.65 14.14 -29.48
C PHE A 18 14.37 15.13 -30.39
N ARG A 19 13.59 16.05 -30.97
CA ARG A 19 14.08 17.13 -31.81
C ARG A 19 13.88 18.47 -31.10
N VAL A 20 14.94 19.27 -31.07
CA VAL A 20 14.91 20.65 -30.59
C VAL A 20 15.00 21.57 -31.80
N THR A 21 14.04 22.47 -31.95
CA THR A 21 14.04 23.55 -32.93
C THR A 21 14.30 24.85 -32.19
N VAL A 22 15.38 25.54 -32.53
CA VAL A 22 15.71 26.87 -31.99
C VAL A 22 14.98 27.97 -32.76
N LYS A 23 14.91 29.18 -32.21
CA LYS A 23 14.10 30.28 -32.74
C LYS A 23 14.45 30.70 -34.15
N ASP A 24 15.73 30.61 -34.52
CA ASP A 24 16.21 30.91 -35.87
C ASP A 24 15.77 29.87 -36.93
N GLY A 25 15.06 28.81 -36.52
CA GLY A 25 14.52 27.78 -37.38
C GLY A 25 15.46 26.60 -37.61
N ARG A 26 16.70 26.65 -37.11
CA ARG A 26 17.58 25.47 -37.10
C ARG A 26 17.02 24.44 -36.12
N ALA A 27 17.24 23.17 -36.44
CA ALA A 27 16.84 22.06 -35.58
C ALA A 27 17.97 21.04 -35.46
N PHE A 28 18.00 20.37 -34.32
CA PHE A 28 18.92 19.28 -34.05
C PHE A 28 18.19 18.17 -33.30
N GLU A 29 18.69 16.96 -33.47
CA GLU A 29 18.11 15.75 -32.90
C GLU A 29 19.05 15.18 -31.85
N VAL A 30 18.48 14.82 -30.71
CA VAL A 30 19.22 14.32 -29.56
C VAL A 30 18.92 12.85 -29.36
N ASP A 31 19.94 12.09 -29.01
CA ASP A 31 19.83 10.70 -28.57
C ASP A 31 20.51 10.60 -27.21
N ILE A 32 19.74 10.18 -26.22
CA ILE A 32 20.18 10.07 -24.84
C ILE A 32 20.53 8.64 -24.43
N ASN A 33 20.52 7.67 -25.35
CA ASN A 33 20.86 6.27 -25.08
C ASN A 33 22.23 6.10 -24.39
N GLY A 34 22.25 5.47 -23.22
CA GLY A 34 23.47 5.30 -22.42
C GLY A 34 23.82 6.48 -21.50
N ALA A 35 22.99 7.53 -21.45
CA ALA A 35 23.06 8.51 -20.38
C ALA A 35 22.65 7.85 -19.05
N SER A 36 23.49 7.96 -18.02
CA SER A 36 23.22 7.41 -16.68
C SER A 36 22.93 8.52 -15.67
N THR A 37 23.36 9.75 -15.96
CA THR A 37 23.18 10.91 -15.09
C THR A 37 22.49 12.05 -15.83
N VAL A 38 21.91 12.99 -15.07
CA VAL A 38 21.36 14.23 -15.64
C VAL A 38 22.46 15.03 -16.34
N GLN A 39 23.69 15.00 -15.83
CA GLN A 39 24.82 15.64 -16.49
C GLN A 39 25.08 15.03 -17.88
N ASP A 40 25.01 13.70 -18.01
CA ASP A 40 25.18 13.05 -19.31
C ASP A 40 24.09 13.47 -20.31
N VAL A 41 22.85 13.65 -19.83
CA VAL A 41 21.73 14.14 -20.64
C VAL A 41 21.99 15.57 -21.13
N LEU A 42 22.39 16.47 -20.21
CA LEU A 42 22.71 17.86 -20.55
C LEU A 42 23.89 17.94 -21.54
N ASP A 43 24.93 17.15 -21.31
CA ASP A 43 26.12 17.10 -22.15
C ASP A 43 25.76 16.62 -23.56
N LYS A 44 24.90 15.60 -23.68
CA LYS A 44 24.42 15.11 -24.98
C LYS A 44 23.55 16.11 -25.73
N ILE A 45 22.67 16.84 -25.03
CA ILE A 45 21.87 17.90 -25.65
C ILE A 45 22.79 19.00 -26.19
N ASN A 46 23.75 19.45 -25.39
CA ASN A 46 24.71 20.49 -25.78
C ASN A 46 25.64 20.01 -26.91
N ALA A 47 26.07 18.75 -26.90
CA ALA A 47 26.88 18.15 -27.96
C ALA A 47 26.11 18.04 -29.29
N ALA A 48 24.82 17.70 -29.24
CA ALA A 48 23.96 17.66 -30.42
C ALA A 48 23.77 19.06 -31.03
N ALA A 49 23.57 20.08 -30.18
CA ALA A 49 23.50 21.48 -30.62
C ALA A 49 24.81 21.94 -31.28
N ALA A 50 25.96 21.63 -30.67
CA ALA A 50 27.27 21.96 -31.21
C ALA A 50 27.53 21.28 -32.57
N THR A 51 27.10 20.02 -32.74
CA THR A 51 27.21 19.28 -34.00
C THR A 51 26.36 19.91 -35.10
N ALA A 52 25.23 20.51 -34.74
CA ALA A 52 24.37 21.27 -35.65
C ALA A 52 24.88 22.71 -35.93
N GLY A 53 26.05 23.07 -35.42
CA GLY A 53 26.65 24.39 -35.59
C GLY A 53 26.00 25.48 -34.74
N ILE A 54 25.25 25.10 -33.70
CA ILE A 54 24.71 26.03 -32.71
C ILE A 54 25.76 26.20 -31.61
N THR A 55 26.21 27.44 -31.40
CA THR A 55 27.28 27.68 -30.42
C THR A 55 26.72 27.77 -28.99
N PRO A 56 27.55 27.57 -27.95
CA PRO A 56 27.13 27.78 -26.56
C PRO A 56 26.68 29.22 -26.24
N ALA A 57 26.94 30.20 -27.11
CA ALA A 57 26.41 31.55 -26.95
C ALA A 57 24.96 31.68 -27.46
N GLU A 58 24.55 30.76 -28.33
CA GLU A 58 23.24 30.74 -28.97
C GLU A 58 22.27 29.82 -28.23
N PHE A 59 22.72 28.63 -27.83
CA PHE A 59 21.90 27.66 -27.12
C PHE A 59 22.69 26.94 -26.03
N THR A 60 22.07 26.80 -24.85
CA THR A 60 22.61 25.98 -23.76
C THR A 60 21.49 25.25 -23.02
N ALA A 61 21.67 23.95 -22.81
CA ALA A 61 20.90 23.17 -21.85
C ALA A 61 21.62 23.14 -20.50
N GLY A 62 20.90 23.48 -19.44
CA GLY A 62 21.41 23.46 -18.06
C GLY A 62 20.33 23.04 -17.07
N LEU A 63 20.66 23.01 -15.79
CA LEU A 63 19.66 22.91 -14.74
C LEU A 63 18.99 24.27 -14.53
N ALA A 64 17.69 24.27 -14.28
CA ALA A 64 16.95 25.49 -13.98
C ALA A 64 17.52 26.19 -12.74
N SER A 65 17.69 27.51 -12.84
CA SER A 65 18.20 28.34 -11.73
C SER A 65 17.22 28.44 -10.54
N SER A 66 15.93 28.16 -10.78
CA SER A 66 14.88 28.08 -9.78
C SER A 66 13.94 26.93 -10.07
N GLY A 67 13.68 26.07 -9.08
CA GLY A 67 12.83 24.88 -9.21
C GLY A 67 13.60 23.62 -9.59
N ASN A 68 12.88 22.52 -9.81
CA ASN A 68 13.42 21.27 -10.31
C ASN A 68 13.09 21.15 -11.80
N GLY A 69 14.12 21.13 -12.65
CA GLY A 69 13.94 20.95 -14.08
C GLY A 69 15.20 21.23 -14.89
N ILE A 70 15.14 20.84 -16.17
CA ILE A 70 16.13 21.23 -17.18
C ILE A 70 15.66 22.52 -17.83
N GLU A 71 16.56 23.50 -17.95
CA GLU A 71 16.32 24.77 -18.61
C GLU A 71 17.08 24.79 -19.94
N LEU A 72 16.34 25.02 -21.03
CA LEU A 72 16.90 25.24 -22.36
C LEU A 72 16.90 26.74 -22.63
N THR A 73 18.09 27.33 -22.71
CA THR A 73 18.26 28.74 -23.03
C THR A 73 18.57 28.89 -24.51
N ASP A 74 17.75 29.65 -25.22
CA ASP A 74 17.87 29.96 -26.64
C ASP A 74 17.92 31.48 -26.86
N SER A 75 19.12 31.96 -27.16
CA SER A 75 19.46 33.36 -27.43
C SER A 75 19.48 33.68 -28.94
N THR A 76 19.06 32.75 -29.81
CA THR A 76 18.98 33.00 -31.25
C THR A 76 17.86 33.99 -31.59
N ILE A 77 17.99 34.65 -32.74
CA ILE A 77 17.01 35.64 -33.21
C ILE A 77 15.91 34.91 -33.98
N GLY A 78 14.69 34.95 -33.47
CA GLY A 78 13.52 34.38 -34.13
C GLY A 78 12.30 34.34 -33.23
N THR A 79 11.39 33.39 -33.47
CA THR A 79 10.07 33.38 -32.82
C THR A 79 9.98 32.43 -31.63
N THR A 80 10.15 31.13 -31.87
CA THR A 80 9.78 30.09 -30.91
C THR A 80 10.81 28.97 -30.88
N THR A 81 11.26 28.62 -29.68
CA THR A 81 11.99 27.38 -29.42
C THR A 81 10.98 26.28 -29.15
N SER A 82 11.12 25.10 -29.77
CA SER A 82 10.22 23.97 -29.56
C SER A 82 10.98 22.66 -29.42
N VAL A 83 10.52 21.82 -28.49
CA VAL A 83 11.02 20.46 -28.27
C VAL A 83 9.88 19.49 -28.50
N VAL A 84 10.10 18.53 -29.38
CA VAL A 84 9.13 17.48 -29.72
C VAL A 84 9.77 16.11 -29.68
N ASP A 85 9.03 15.15 -29.14
CA ASP A 85 9.36 13.74 -29.16
C ASP A 85 9.33 13.21 -30.62
N ILE A 86 10.32 12.39 -31.00
CA ILE A 86 10.43 11.78 -32.33
C ILE A 86 10.68 10.27 -32.23
N ASN A 87 10.49 9.55 -33.34
CA ASN A 87 10.75 8.10 -33.44
C ASN A 87 10.08 7.24 -32.36
N ASN A 88 8.90 7.66 -31.88
CA ASN A 88 8.16 6.99 -30.81
C ASN A 88 8.91 6.93 -29.46
N SER A 89 9.92 7.77 -29.28
CA SER A 89 10.56 8.01 -27.99
C SER A 89 9.82 9.13 -27.28
N ALA A 90 9.59 8.99 -25.98
CA ALA A 90 8.84 9.96 -25.17
C ALA A 90 9.73 10.68 -24.15
N THR A 91 11.03 10.73 -24.43
CA THR A 91 12.02 11.18 -23.46
C THR A 91 12.00 12.67 -23.22
N ALA A 92 11.60 13.50 -24.19
CA ALA A 92 11.43 14.93 -23.92
C ALA A 92 10.26 15.17 -22.95
N THR A 93 9.17 14.40 -23.10
CA THR A 93 8.05 14.43 -22.15
C THR A 93 8.45 13.92 -20.77
N ASP A 94 9.23 12.84 -20.70
CA ASP A 94 9.66 12.24 -19.43
C ASP A 94 10.69 13.10 -18.69
N LEU A 95 11.57 13.80 -19.42
CA LEU A 95 12.47 14.83 -18.90
C LEU A 95 11.76 16.15 -18.57
N GLY A 96 10.47 16.28 -18.93
CA GLY A 96 9.65 17.46 -18.69
C GLY A 96 9.95 18.65 -19.62
N ILE A 97 10.78 18.47 -20.66
CA ILE A 97 11.24 19.54 -21.57
C ILE A 97 10.42 19.64 -22.87
N ALA A 98 9.51 18.70 -23.13
CA ALA A 98 8.61 18.77 -24.29
C ALA A 98 7.70 20.00 -24.20
N GLY A 99 7.65 20.80 -25.27
CA GLY A 99 6.86 22.02 -25.32
C GLY A 99 7.41 23.08 -26.26
N SER A 100 6.91 24.31 -26.12
CA SER A 100 7.36 25.45 -26.91
C SER A 100 7.38 26.72 -26.08
N SER A 101 8.37 27.59 -26.30
CA SER A 101 8.48 28.89 -25.63
C SER A 101 8.91 29.96 -26.64
N ASN A 102 8.32 31.15 -26.51
CA ASN A 102 8.75 32.33 -27.25
C ASN A 102 9.79 33.15 -26.45
N ALA A 103 9.98 32.82 -25.16
CA ALA A 103 10.99 33.45 -24.32
C ALA A 103 12.39 32.89 -24.64
N ALA A 104 13.45 33.56 -24.16
CA ALA A 104 14.81 33.04 -24.26
C ALA A 104 15.07 31.78 -23.43
N SER A 105 14.13 31.42 -22.56
CA SER A 105 14.20 30.23 -21.74
C SER A 105 12.94 29.37 -21.93
N LEU A 106 13.16 28.07 -22.06
CA LEU A 106 12.16 27.02 -21.94
C LEU A 106 12.54 26.18 -20.72
N ILE A 107 11.80 26.39 -19.63
CA ILE A 107 12.01 25.66 -18.37
C ILE A 107 11.15 24.39 -18.41
N GLY A 108 11.78 23.25 -18.20
CA GLY A 108 11.09 21.97 -18.09
C GLY A 108 10.15 21.92 -16.88
N THR A 109 9.03 21.22 -17.04
CA THR A 109 8.08 20.97 -15.97
C THR A 109 8.62 19.93 -15.00
N ASP A 110 8.37 20.13 -13.69
CA ASP A 110 8.74 19.13 -12.68
C ASP A 110 7.87 17.88 -12.83
N ARG A 111 8.47 16.80 -13.33
CA ARG A 111 7.80 15.50 -13.45
C ARG A 111 7.77 14.73 -12.12
N ALA A 112 8.62 15.11 -11.16
CA ALA A 112 8.69 14.52 -9.82
C ALA A 112 7.82 15.32 -8.83
N THR A 113 6.54 15.50 -9.16
CA THR A 113 5.62 16.18 -8.25
C THR A 113 5.52 15.42 -6.92
N VAL A 114 5.68 16.14 -5.80
CA VAL A 114 5.41 15.59 -4.46
C VAL A 114 3.90 15.49 -4.29
N ALA A 115 3.33 14.39 -4.76
CA ALA A 115 1.94 14.05 -4.50
C ALA A 115 1.83 13.22 -3.22
N VAL A 116 0.75 13.41 -2.47
CA VAL A 116 0.38 12.47 -1.41
C VAL A 116 0.10 11.13 -2.07
N ASP A 117 0.92 10.11 -1.79
CA ASP A 117 0.70 8.75 -2.29
C ASP A 117 -0.49 8.12 -1.54
N SER A 118 -1.65 8.09 -2.22
CA SER A 118 -2.88 7.53 -1.67
C SER A 118 -3.80 7.02 -2.77
N VAL A 119 -4.72 6.13 -2.40
CA VAL A 119 -5.75 5.60 -3.32
C VAL A 119 -6.55 6.72 -3.98
N PHE A 120 -6.89 7.78 -3.24
CA PHE A 120 -7.64 8.92 -3.80
C PHE A 120 -6.81 9.71 -4.80
N SER A 121 -5.51 9.87 -4.54
CA SER A 121 -4.58 10.52 -5.47
C SER A 121 -4.43 9.72 -6.76
N HIS A 122 -4.31 8.39 -6.67
CA HIS A 122 -4.22 7.51 -7.83
C HIS A 122 -5.52 7.48 -8.65
N LEU A 123 -6.69 7.49 -7.99
CA LEU A 123 -7.99 7.60 -8.66
C LEU A 123 -8.17 8.95 -9.36
N MET A 124 -7.70 10.05 -8.76
CA MET A 124 -7.71 11.36 -9.40
C MET A 124 -6.76 11.40 -10.61
N ALA A 125 -5.56 10.83 -10.48
CA ALA A 125 -4.62 10.72 -11.59
C ALA A 125 -5.20 9.91 -12.75
N LEU A 126 -5.84 8.77 -12.47
CA LEU A 126 -6.52 7.97 -13.49
C LEU A 126 -7.66 8.75 -14.15
N ARG A 127 -8.49 9.46 -13.36
CA ARG A 127 -9.58 10.30 -13.90
C ARG A 127 -9.03 11.35 -14.86
N ASP A 128 -7.97 12.04 -14.46
CA ASP A 128 -7.40 13.13 -15.24
C ASP A 128 -6.71 12.61 -16.51
N ALA A 129 -6.01 11.48 -16.43
CA ALA A 129 -5.44 10.79 -17.58
C ALA A 129 -6.53 10.32 -18.58
N LEU A 130 -7.63 9.73 -18.08
CA LEU A 130 -8.78 9.34 -18.91
C LEU A 130 -9.43 10.55 -19.60
N ARG A 131 -9.52 11.69 -18.92
CA ARG A 131 -10.08 12.93 -19.50
C ARG A 131 -9.17 13.54 -20.56
N ALA A 132 -7.86 13.43 -20.38
CA ALA A 132 -6.86 13.91 -21.32
C ALA A 132 -6.62 12.93 -22.48
N ASN A 133 -7.19 11.72 -22.42
CA ASN A 133 -6.85 10.61 -23.33
C ASN A 133 -5.34 10.31 -23.32
N ASP A 134 -4.73 10.40 -22.13
CA ASP A 134 -3.32 10.10 -21.91
C ASP A 134 -3.15 8.61 -21.61
N GLU A 135 -2.87 7.82 -22.64
CA GLU A 135 -2.69 6.37 -22.54
C GLU A 135 -1.62 5.97 -21.52
N ARG A 136 -0.50 6.71 -21.46
CA ARG A 136 0.58 6.43 -20.51
C ARG A 136 0.16 6.80 -19.09
N GLY A 137 -0.47 7.96 -18.91
CA GLY A 137 -1.04 8.37 -17.63
C GLY A 137 -2.01 7.32 -17.07
N ILE A 138 -2.82 6.70 -17.93
CA ILE A 138 -3.72 5.60 -17.57
C ILE A 138 -2.94 4.38 -17.11
N GLU A 139 -1.91 3.95 -17.84
CA GLU A 139 -1.06 2.81 -17.48
C GLU A 139 -0.39 3.02 -16.12
N PHE A 140 0.26 4.18 -15.93
CA PHE A 140 0.90 4.54 -14.66
C PHE A 140 -0.10 4.56 -13.50
N ALA A 141 -1.25 5.23 -13.66
CA ALA A 141 -2.25 5.29 -12.61
C ALA A 141 -2.86 3.91 -12.30
N THR A 142 -3.03 3.05 -13.30
CA THR A 142 -3.54 1.68 -13.12
C THR A 142 -2.55 0.82 -12.33
N SER A 143 -1.25 0.91 -12.62
CA SER A 143 -0.23 0.18 -11.84
C SER A 143 -0.22 0.58 -10.35
N LYS A 144 -0.45 1.86 -10.07
CA LYS A 144 -0.56 2.37 -8.70
C LYS A 144 -1.84 1.89 -8.01
N LEU A 145 -2.95 1.85 -8.73
CA LEU A 145 -4.21 1.27 -8.22
C LEU A 145 -4.11 -0.23 -7.95
N GLU A 146 -3.35 -0.98 -8.74
CA GLU A 146 -3.08 -2.40 -8.46
C GLU A 146 -2.35 -2.56 -7.12
N SER A 147 -1.34 -1.73 -6.86
CA SER A 147 -0.70 -1.66 -5.55
C SER A 147 -1.68 -1.30 -4.43
N ASP A 148 -2.63 -0.39 -4.67
CA ASP A 148 -3.67 -0.04 -3.71
C ASP A 148 -4.59 -1.21 -3.38
N VAL A 149 -5.02 -1.97 -4.39
CA VAL A 149 -5.84 -3.17 -4.21
C VAL A 149 -5.09 -4.23 -3.43
N SER A 150 -3.79 -4.41 -3.68
CA SER A 150 -2.94 -5.32 -2.90
C SER A 150 -2.91 -4.91 -1.42
N ARG A 151 -2.67 -3.62 -1.13
CA ARG A 151 -2.70 -3.08 0.25
C ARG A 151 -4.05 -3.32 0.94
N ALA A 152 -5.15 -3.10 0.22
CA ALA A 152 -6.50 -3.32 0.77
C ALA A 152 -6.76 -4.81 1.06
N THR A 153 -6.27 -5.71 0.19
CA THR A 153 -6.41 -7.15 0.36
C THR A 153 -5.62 -7.64 1.57
N GLU A 154 -4.41 -7.13 1.78
CA GLU A 154 -3.59 -7.42 2.96
C GLU A 154 -4.25 -6.95 4.26
N ALA A 155 -4.75 -5.70 4.29
CA ALA A 155 -5.48 -5.18 5.43
C ALA A 155 -6.74 -6.04 5.75
N ARG A 156 -7.45 -6.49 4.71
CA ARG A 156 -8.60 -7.39 4.87
C ARG A 156 -8.19 -8.76 5.43
N ALA A 157 -7.05 -9.28 5.01
CA ALA A 157 -6.51 -10.55 5.52
C ALA A 157 -6.17 -10.45 7.01
N ASP A 158 -5.53 -9.36 7.46
CA ASP A 158 -5.26 -9.12 8.89
C ASP A 158 -6.56 -9.06 9.71
N VAL A 159 -7.57 -8.31 9.24
CA VAL A 159 -8.89 -8.29 9.88
C VAL A 159 -9.51 -9.70 9.94
N GLY A 160 -9.34 -10.50 8.89
CA GLY A 160 -9.80 -11.89 8.87
C GLY A 160 -9.09 -12.79 9.90
N VAL A 161 -7.78 -12.61 10.11
CA VAL A 161 -7.03 -13.30 11.16
C VAL A 161 -7.50 -12.86 12.54
N ARG A 162 -7.68 -11.55 12.76
CA ARG A 162 -8.18 -11.00 14.03
C ARG A 162 -9.58 -11.49 14.35
N SER A 163 -10.46 -11.55 13.35
CA SER A 163 -11.83 -12.07 13.51
C SER A 163 -11.82 -13.55 13.92
N ARG A 164 -10.99 -14.39 13.28
CA ARG A 164 -10.81 -15.80 13.68
C ARG A 164 -10.30 -15.92 15.11
N ARG A 165 -9.27 -15.15 15.48
CA ARG A 165 -8.73 -15.14 16.84
C ARG A 165 -9.77 -14.74 17.89
N VAL A 166 -10.60 -13.75 17.58
CA VAL A 166 -11.70 -13.35 18.48
C VAL A 166 -12.73 -14.46 18.62
N ALA A 167 -13.14 -15.10 17.52
CA ALA A 167 -14.09 -16.21 17.56
C ALA A 167 -13.56 -17.40 18.38
N GLU A 168 -12.31 -17.80 18.18
CA GLU A 168 -11.64 -18.86 18.95
C GLU A 168 -11.56 -18.50 20.44
N SER A 169 -11.23 -17.24 20.76
CA SER A 169 -11.21 -16.76 22.14
C SER A 169 -12.60 -16.81 22.76
N THR A 170 -13.66 -16.45 22.03
CA THR A 170 -15.04 -16.51 22.53
C THR A 170 -15.45 -17.93 22.87
N THR A 171 -15.22 -18.90 21.98
CA THR A 171 -15.52 -20.32 22.25
C THR A 171 -14.74 -20.84 23.47
N ARG A 172 -13.46 -20.46 23.60
CA ARG A 172 -12.65 -20.86 24.76
C ARG A 172 -13.19 -20.28 26.08
N GLU A 173 -13.67 -19.04 26.09
CA GLU A 173 -14.27 -18.44 27.28
C GLU A 173 -15.61 -19.11 27.64
N GLU A 174 -16.42 -19.51 26.66
CA GLU A 174 -17.64 -20.29 26.89
C GLU A 174 -17.33 -21.65 27.56
N ASP A 175 -16.32 -22.37 27.06
CA ASP A 175 -15.88 -23.64 27.63
C ASP A 175 -15.35 -23.47 29.06
N LEU A 176 -14.54 -22.43 29.30
CA LEU A 176 -14.03 -22.11 30.64
C LEU A 176 -15.19 -21.78 31.60
N GLY A 177 -16.21 -21.06 31.14
CA GLY A 177 -17.40 -20.76 31.93
C GLY A 177 -18.17 -22.01 32.35
N ILE A 178 -18.31 -22.99 31.46
CA ILE A 178 -18.95 -24.29 31.78
C ILE A 178 -18.12 -25.06 32.81
N GLN A 179 -16.80 -25.11 32.62
CA GLN A 179 -15.90 -25.80 33.55
C GLN A 179 -15.93 -25.17 34.95
N ASP A 180 -15.93 -23.84 35.04
CA ASP A 180 -16.02 -23.13 36.31
C ASP A 180 -17.37 -23.37 36.99
N MET A 181 -18.48 -23.37 36.25
CA MET A 181 -19.80 -23.73 36.78
C MET A 181 -19.84 -25.17 37.31
N ALA A 182 -19.26 -26.13 36.57
CA ALA A 182 -19.20 -27.52 37.00
C ALA A 182 -18.32 -27.71 38.25
N LEU A 183 -17.17 -27.03 38.31
CA LEU A 183 -16.29 -27.03 39.48
C LEU A 183 -17.01 -26.43 40.69
N ARG A 184 -17.66 -25.28 40.51
CA ARG A 184 -18.42 -24.62 41.58
C ARG A 184 -19.55 -25.50 42.09
N SER A 185 -20.30 -26.14 41.19
CA SER A 185 -21.36 -27.09 41.54
C SER A 185 -20.82 -28.27 42.35
N SER A 186 -19.67 -28.84 41.97
CA SER A 186 -19.07 -29.96 42.70
C SER A 186 -18.62 -29.62 44.13
N ILE A 187 -18.34 -28.34 44.42
CA ILE A 187 -17.89 -27.87 45.74
C ILE A 187 -19.05 -27.35 46.59
N GLN A 188 -20.01 -26.64 45.97
CA GLN A 188 -21.09 -25.96 46.70
C GLN A 188 -22.42 -26.70 46.69
N ASP A 189 -22.74 -27.45 45.63
CA ASP A 189 -24.08 -28.02 45.49
C ASP A 189 -24.23 -29.30 46.31
N LEU A 190 -25.42 -29.46 46.90
CA LEU A 190 -25.79 -30.62 47.68
C LEU A 190 -26.37 -31.70 46.77
N ASP A 191 -25.84 -32.92 46.83
CA ASP A 191 -26.50 -34.08 46.26
C ASP A 191 -27.74 -34.43 47.11
N PHE A 192 -28.91 -33.97 46.66
CA PHE A 192 -30.18 -34.18 47.35
C PHE A 192 -30.51 -35.66 47.57
N THR A 193 -30.10 -36.56 46.67
CA THR A 193 -30.36 -37.99 46.82
C THR A 193 -29.56 -38.56 47.99
N LYS A 194 -28.27 -38.25 48.03
CA LYS A 194 -27.39 -38.64 49.13
C LYS A 194 -27.78 -37.97 50.45
N ALA A 195 -28.10 -36.69 50.42
CA ALA A 195 -28.52 -35.94 51.61
C ALA A 195 -29.85 -36.46 52.18
N ALA A 196 -30.85 -36.74 51.33
CA ALA A 196 -32.14 -37.25 51.77
C ALA A 196 -32.03 -38.65 52.37
N THR A 197 -31.22 -39.53 51.78
CA THR A 197 -30.99 -40.89 52.32
C THR A 197 -30.26 -40.86 53.65
N GLN A 198 -29.20 -40.03 53.77
CA GLN A 198 -28.52 -39.82 55.05
C GLN A 198 -29.44 -39.23 56.10
N PHE A 199 -30.24 -38.22 55.75
CA PHE A 199 -31.19 -37.58 56.66
C PHE A 199 -32.26 -38.57 57.15
N ALA A 200 -32.87 -39.36 56.26
CA ALA A 200 -33.83 -40.39 56.63
C ALA A 200 -33.20 -41.45 57.56
N THR A 201 -31.95 -41.84 57.29
CA THR A 201 -31.19 -42.77 58.15
C THR A 201 -30.95 -42.16 59.53
N LEU A 202 -30.53 -40.90 59.61
CA LEU A 202 -30.35 -40.18 60.87
C LEU A 202 -31.67 -40.04 61.64
N GLN A 203 -32.79 -39.76 60.96
CA GLN A 203 -34.11 -39.72 61.60
C GLN A 203 -34.51 -41.07 62.19
N GLN A 204 -34.28 -42.17 61.47
CA GLN A 204 -34.58 -43.51 61.96
C GLN A 204 -33.68 -43.89 63.14
N GLN A 205 -32.39 -43.54 63.09
CA GLN A 205 -31.46 -43.72 64.21
C GLN A 205 -31.88 -42.90 65.44
N LEU A 206 -32.29 -41.64 65.25
CA LEU A 206 -32.79 -40.78 66.31
C LEU A 206 -34.05 -41.36 66.97
N GLN A 207 -35.03 -41.81 66.18
CA GLN A 207 -36.23 -42.46 66.69
C GLN A 207 -35.91 -43.74 67.46
N ALA A 208 -35.01 -44.59 66.95
CA ALA A 208 -34.55 -45.79 67.64
C ALA A 208 -33.81 -45.45 68.95
N GLY A 209 -32.98 -44.41 68.94
CA GLY A 209 -32.29 -43.90 70.13
C GLY A 209 -33.27 -43.39 71.19
N LEU A 210 -34.30 -42.63 70.79
CA LEU A 210 -35.36 -42.18 71.68
C LEU A 210 -36.19 -43.35 72.24
N ALA A 211 -36.54 -44.33 71.41
CA ALA A 211 -37.27 -45.52 71.85
C ALA A 211 -36.43 -46.40 72.80
N GLY A 212 -35.14 -46.56 72.53
CA GLY A 212 -34.19 -47.25 73.40
C GLY A 212 -34.02 -46.54 74.73
N ALA A 213 -33.88 -45.21 74.72
CA ALA A 213 -33.83 -44.38 75.92
C ALA A 213 -35.12 -44.49 76.73
N ALA A 214 -36.29 -44.43 76.10
CA ALA A 214 -37.59 -44.62 76.77
C ALA A 214 -37.73 -46.01 77.40
N LYS A 215 -37.24 -47.07 76.75
CA LYS A 215 -37.24 -48.44 77.30
C LYS A 215 -36.27 -48.59 78.49
N ALA A 216 -35.10 -47.97 78.43
CA ALA A 216 -34.15 -47.94 79.54
C ALA A 216 -34.73 -47.20 80.77
N VAL A 217 -35.48 -46.12 80.56
CA VAL A 217 -36.18 -45.38 81.63
C VAL A 217 -37.34 -46.19 82.22
N ASN A 218 -38.07 -46.99 81.43
CA ASN A 218 -39.13 -47.88 81.94
C ASN A 218 -38.60 -49.14 82.66
N MET A 219 -37.38 -49.61 82.37
CA MET A 219 -36.69 -50.64 83.15
C MET A 219 -36.01 -50.09 84.42
N SER A 220 -36.48 -48.95 84.96
CA SER A 220 -35.92 -48.43 86.20
C SER A 220 -36.20 -49.38 87.37
N LEU A 221 -35.26 -49.40 88.32
CA LEU A 221 -35.18 -50.20 89.55
C LEU A 221 -36.47 -50.33 90.40
N LEU A 222 -37.55 -49.62 90.07
CA LEU A 222 -38.86 -49.72 90.73
C LEU A 222 -39.66 -50.97 90.36
N ASP A 223 -39.41 -51.61 89.22
CA ASP A 223 -40.12 -52.85 88.83
C ASP A 223 -39.47 -54.12 89.41
N TYR A 224 -38.24 -54.02 89.93
CA TYR A 224 -37.52 -55.10 90.63
C TYR A 224 -37.74 -55.09 92.16
N LEU A 225 -38.61 -54.20 92.67
CA LEU A 225 -39.02 -54.10 94.08
C LEU A 225 -40.50 -54.52 94.27
N ARG A 226 -40.90 -55.64 93.67
CA ARG A 226 -42.10 -56.39 94.07
C ARG A 226 -41.75 -57.81 94.48
#